data_AF-W0B5K4-F1
#
_entry.id   AF-W0B5K4-F1
#
_cell.length_a   1.000
_cell.length_b   1.000
_cell.length_c   1.000
_cell.angle_alpha   90.00
_cell.angle_beta   90.00
_cell.angle_gamma   90.00
#
_symmetry.space_group_name_H-M   'P 1'
#
loop_
_entity.id
_entity.type
_entity.pdbx_description
1 polymer ?
#
loop_
_entity_poly.entity_id
_entity_poly.type
_entity_poly.pdbx_seq_one_letter_code
_entity_poly.pdbx_strand_id
1 'polypeptide(L)'
;MTELNIKKEIGKRIFEARKAKGLTLKALGELAGGLKQTRLTNWEQGVRTPGPEEIKSLARALDVSPAYLMCLSDELQFKEAKNPSRLIPLLDYRQACEARLHVNAIREHGICIDAGLISVSTALLPELSDEAFALKMTNESMMPEIRVNDVLVIDPAFSPKPGDYVVVKLANKLETIVCQYKKLSYTSHEFELVTLNDNWPNVKETESVEIEIIGRVSQNIRLY
;
A
#
# COMPACT_ATOMS: atom_id res chain seq x y z
N MET A 1 -16.06 -35.04 -21.70
CA MET A 1 -17.23 -34.14 -21.63
C MET A 1 -17.58 -33.67 -23.02
N THR A 2 -18.83 -33.80 -23.45
CA THR A 2 -19.30 -33.40 -24.79
C THR A 2 -19.28 -31.88 -24.95
N GLU A 3 -18.96 -31.36 -26.14
CA GLU A 3 -18.85 -29.93 -26.46
C GLU A 3 -20.09 -29.10 -26.03
N LEU A 4 -21.28 -29.73 -26.05
CA LEU A 4 -22.54 -29.14 -25.62
C LEU A 4 -22.60 -28.83 -24.11
N ASN A 5 -21.86 -29.59 -23.29
CA ASN A 5 -21.85 -29.42 -21.84
C ASN A 5 -21.02 -28.19 -21.42
N ILE A 6 -19.92 -27.92 -22.13
CA ILE A 6 -19.01 -26.80 -21.85
C ILE A 6 -19.71 -25.45 -22.12
N LYS A 7 -20.50 -25.35 -23.21
CA LYS A 7 -21.21 -24.11 -23.55
C LYS A 7 -22.25 -23.72 -22.50
N LYS A 8 -22.95 -24.71 -21.93
CA LYS A 8 -23.91 -24.51 -20.84
C LYS A 8 -23.22 -24.12 -19.53
N GLU A 9 -22.09 -24.74 -19.21
CA GLU A 9 -21.35 -24.42 -17.99
C GLU A 9 -20.77 -22.99 -18.02
N ILE A 10 -20.24 -22.55 -19.17
CA ILE A 10 -19.80 -21.15 -19.38
C ILE A 10 -20.97 -20.18 -19.14
N GLY A 11 -22.14 -20.47 -19.71
CA GLY A 11 -23.34 -19.65 -19.52
C GLY A 11 -23.77 -19.58 -18.05
N LYS A 12 -23.72 -20.71 -17.35
CA LYS A 12 -24.04 -20.82 -15.93
C LYS A 12 -23.10 -19.97 -15.06
N ARG A 13 -21.79 -20.02 -15.30
CA ARG A 13 -20.81 -19.20 -14.55
C ARG A 13 -21.01 -17.70 -14.78
N ILE A 14 -21.36 -17.29 -16.00
CA ILE A 14 -21.69 -15.88 -16.30
C ILE A 14 -22.94 -15.45 -15.50
N PHE A 15 -23.98 -16.30 -15.47
CA PHE A 15 -25.20 -16.03 -14.71
C PHE A 15 -24.92 -15.93 -13.20
N GLU A 16 -24.17 -16.88 -12.66
CA GLU A 16 -23.79 -16.91 -11.23
C GLU A 16 -22.96 -15.68 -10.85
N ALA A 17 -21.93 -15.35 -11.62
CA ALA A 17 -21.11 -14.16 -11.37
C ALA A 17 -21.92 -12.86 -11.46
N ARG A 18 -22.86 -12.76 -12.43
CA ARG A 18 -23.75 -11.59 -12.53
C ARG A 18 -24.66 -11.48 -11.31
N LYS A 19 -25.22 -12.59 -10.85
CA LYS A 19 -26.10 -12.64 -9.67
C LYS A 19 -25.34 -12.35 -8.39
N ALA A 20 -24.13 -12.86 -8.23
CA ALA A 20 -23.25 -12.57 -7.09
C ALA A 20 -22.97 -11.06 -6.96
N LYS A 21 -22.80 -10.36 -8.09
CA LYS A 21 -22.66 -8.89 -8.11
C LYS A 21 -23.98 -8.10 -8.06
N GLY A 22 -25.14 -8.75 -8.00
CA GLY A 22 -26.44 -8.08 -7.98
C GLY A 22 -26.79 -7.32 -9.27
N LEU A 23 -26.13 -7.63 -10.40
CA LEU A 23 -26.30 -6.87 -11.64
C LEU A 23 -27.52 -7.35 -12.45
N THR A 24 -28.26 -6.39 -13.02
CA THR A 24 -29.27 -6.68 -14.05
C THR A 24 -28.59 -6.95 -15.40
N LEU A 25 -29.28 -7.63 -16.33
CA LEU A 25 -28.75 -7.85 -17.68
C LEU A 25 -28.45 -6.52 -18.41
N LYS A 26 -29.26 -5.49 -18.14
CA LYS A 26 -29.03 -4.14 -18.68
C LYS A 26 -27.73 -3.54 -18.13
N ALA A 27 -27.57 -3.56 -16.80
CA ALA A 27 -26.38 -3.01 -16.15
C ALA A 27 -25.10 -3.75 -16.55
N LEU A 28 -25.15 -5.09 -16.65
CA LEU A 28 -24.01 -5.86 -17.15
C LEU A 28 -23.66 -5.50 -18.59
N GLY A 29 -24.67 -5.31 -19.45
CA GLY A 29 -24.47 -4.93 -20.85
C GLY A 29 -23.79 -3.57 -21.00
N GLU A 30 -24.20 -2.59 -20.20
CA GLU A 30 -23.59 -1.26 -20.15
C GLU A 30 -22.13 -1.33 -19.68
N LEU A 31 -21.85 -2.06 -18.59
CA LEU A 31 -20.50 -2.24 -18.03
C LEU A 31 -19.55 -3.03 -18.94
N ALA A 32 -20.07 -3.97 -19.73
CA ALA A 32 -19.29 -4.83 -20.62
C ALA A 32 -19.10 -4.24 -22.04
N GLY A 33 -19.32 -2.93 -22.23
CA GLY A 33 -19.07 -2.23 -23.49
C GLY A 33 -20.31 -2.06 -24.39
N GLY A 34 -21.50 -1.90 -23.81
CA GLY A 34 -22.74 -1.64 -24.56
C GLY A 34 -23.37 -2.88 -25.20
N LEU A 35 -23.24 -4.04 -24.56
CA LEU A 35 -23.79 -5.29 -25.07
C LEU A 35 -25.33 -5.32 -24.93
N LYS A 36 -26.02 -5.71 -26.00
CA LYS A 36 -27.48 -5.88 -25.99
C LYS A 36 -27.90 -6.99 -25.01
N GLN A 37 -28.97 -6.74 -24.24
CA GLN A 37 -29.50 -7.71 -23.26
C GLN A 37 -29.78 -9.09 -23.87
N THR A 38 -30.31 -9.13 -25.10
CA THR A 38 -30.60 -10.38 -25.83
C THR A 38 -29.34 -11.24 -26.05
N ARG A 39 -28.16 -10.62 -26.24
CA ARG A 39 -26.89 -11.36 -26.37
C ARG A 39 -26.49 -12.01 -25.05
N LEU A 40 -26.59 -11.27 -23.94
CA LEU A 40 -26.29 -11.78 -22.61
C LEU A 40 -27.21 -12.94 -22.23
N THR A 41 -28.52 -12.83 -22.50
CA THR A 41 -29.48 -13.92 -22.27
C THR A 41 -29.12 -15.19 -23.05
N ASN A 42 -28.75 -15.05 -24.33
CA ASN A 42 -28.35 -16.19 -25.15
C ASN A 42 -27.07 -16.88 -24.65
N TRP A 43 -26.16 -16.12 -24.04
CA TRP A 43 -24.95 -16.68 -23.43
C TRP A 43 -25.24 -17.35 -22.11
N GLU A 44 -26.02 -16.74 -21.22
CA GLU A 44 -26.40 -17.33 -19.93
C GLU A 44 -27.19 -18.64 -20.10
N GLN A 45 -27.98 -18.76 -21.16
CA GLN A 45 -28.71 -19.98 -21.51
C GLN A 45 -27.85 -21.04 -22.22
N GLY A 46 -26.59 -20.72 -22.56
CA GLY A 46 -25.69 -21.62 -23.28
C GLY A 46 -26.07 -21.85 -24.75
N VAL A 47 -26.94 -21.00 -25.33
CA VAL A 47 -27.34 -21.06 -26.74
C VAL A 47 -26.19 -20.64 -27.65
N ARG A 48 -25.38 -19.68 -27.19
CA ARG A 48 -24.16 -19.21 -27.85
C ARG A 48 -23.04 -19.05 -26.85
N THR A 49 -21.80 -19.09 -27.32
CA THR A 49 -20.62 -18.81 -26.50
C THR A 49 -20.10 -17.41 -26.82
N PRO A 50 -19.73 -16.60 -25.82
CA PRO A 50 -19.06 -15.33 -26.05
C PRO A 50 -17.67 -15.56 -26.67
N GLY A 51 -17.22 -14.64 -27.53
CA GLY A 51 -15.88 -14.67 -28.10
C GLY A 51 -14.82 -14.20 -27.10
N PRO A 52 -13.52 -14.29 -27.44
CA PRO A 52 -12.43 -13.91 -26.54
C PRO A 52 -12.50 -12.45 -26.05
N GLU A 53 -12.92 -11.52 -26.90
CA GLU A 53 -13.04 -10.09 -26.53
C GLU A 53 -14.27 -9.82 -25.66
N GLU A 54 -15.39 -10.50 -25.93
CA GLU A 54 -16.57 -10.44 -25.08
C GLU A 54 -16.30 -11.07 -23.71
N ILE A 55 -15.55 -12.17 -23.64
CA ILE A 55 -15.15 -12.80 -22.37
C ILE A 55 -14.26 -11.87 -21.57
N LYS A 56 -13.28 -11.20 -22.18
CA LYS A 56 -12.45 -10.18 -21.49
C LYS A 56 -13.30 -9.03 -20.95
N SER A 57 -14.33 -8.61 -21.70
CA SER A 57 -15.19 -7.50 -21.31
C SER A 57 -16.17 -7.91 -20.20
N LEU A 58 -16.75 -9.11 -20.28
CA LEU A 58 -17.56 -9.71 -19.22
C LEU A 58 -16.74 -9.94 -17.95
N ALA A 59 -15.55 -10.51 -18.07
CA ALA A 59 -14.62 -10.73 -16.96
C ALA A 59 -14.31 -9.42 -16.22
N ARG A 60 -14.06 -8.33 -16.95
CA ARG A 60 -13.87 -6.99 -16.34
C ARG A 60 -15.12 -6.48 -15.63
N ALA A 61 -16.29 -6.57 -16.25
CA ALA A 61 -17.53 -6.11 -15.64
C ALA A 61 -17.93 -6.93 -14.40
N LEU A 62 -17.71 -8.24 -14.47
CA LEU A 62 -18.04 -9.21 -13.42
C LEU A 62 -16.94 -9.35 -12.36
N ASP A 63 -15.77 -8.75 -12.57
CA ASP A 63 -14.59 -8.82 -11.71
C ASP A 63 -14.13 -10.25 -11.41
N VAL A 64 -14.17 -11.10 -12.43
CA VAL A 64 -13.72 -12.49 -12.38
C VAL A 64 -12.68 -12.73 -13.47
N SER A 65 -11.86 -13.78 -13.34
CA SER A 65 -10.89 -14.12 -14.37
C SER A 65 -11.56 -14.63 -15.67
N PRO A 66 -11.02 -14.29 -16.86
CA PRO A 66 -11.48 -14.88 -18.13
C PRO A 66 -11.40 -16.41 -18.13
N ALA A 67 -10.39 -16.98 -17.45
CA ALA A 67 -10.20 -18.43 -17.31
C ALA A 67 -11.33 -19.09 -16.51
N TYR A 68 -11.81 -18.43 -15.44
CA TYR A 68 -12.96 -18.88 -14.67
C TYR A 68 -14.23 -18.91 -15.53
N LEU A 69 -14.49 -17.85 -16.30
CA LEU A 69 -15.67 -17.83 -17.19
C LEU A 69 -15.60 -18.90 -18.28
N MET A 70 -14.41 -19.23 -18.79
CA MET A 70 -14.21 -20.24 -19.82
C MET A 70 -14.13 -21.68 -19.30
N CYS A 71 -14.40 -21.92 -18.02
CA CYS A 71 -14.27 -23.26 -17.40
C CYS A 71 -12.86 -23.84 -17.50
N LEU A 72 -11.83 -22.99 -17.56
CA LEU A 72 -10.41 -23.39 -17.59
C LEU A 72 -9.81 -23.49 -16.17
N SER A 73 -10.53 -23.00 -15.15
CA SER A 73 -10.17 -23.09 -13.72
C SER A 73 -11.43 -23.13 -12.86
N ASP A 74 -11.48 -23.93 -11.79
CA ASP A 74 -12.65 -24.02 -10.90
C ASP A 74 -12.67 -22.97 -9.79
N GLU A 75 -11.54 -22.29 -9.57
CA GLU A 75 -11.43 -21.23 -8.56
C GLU A 75 -11.98 -19.89 -9.09
N LEU A 76 -12.91 -19.30 -8.34
CA LEU A 76 -13.35 -17.91 -8.48
C LEU A 76 -12.19 -16.97 -8.16
N GLN A 77 -11.34 -16.68 -9.14
CA GLN A 77 -10.30 -15.66 -8.99
C GLN A 77 -10.91 -14.30 -9.29
N PHE A 78 -11.27 -13.57 -8.22
CA PHE A 78 -11.58 -12.15 -8.32
C PHE A 78 -10.33 -11.39 -8.73
N LYS A 79 -10.46 -10.42 -9.64
CA LYS A 79 -9.37 -9.48 -9.90
C LYS A 79 -9.34 -8.50 -8.73
N GLU A 80 -8.75 -8.92 -7.61
CA GLU A 80 -8.32 -7.96 -6.59
C GLU A 80 -7.56 -6.85 -7.33
N ALA A 81 -8.01 -5.61 -7.16
CA ALA A 81 -7.28 -4.45 -7.63
C ALA A 81 -5.87 -4.58 -7.06
N LYS A 82 -4.88 -4.88 -7.90
CA LYS A 82 -3.47 -5.04 -7.52
C LYS A 82 -2.82 -3.71 -7.15
N ASN A 83 -3.48 -2.93 -6.31
CA ASN A 83 -2.89 -1.87 -5.54
C ASN A 83 -3.16 -2.24 -4.08
N PRO A 84 -2.37 -3.15 -3.47
CA PRO A 84 -2.42 -3.30 -2.02
C PRO A 84 -1.98 -1.96 -1.43
N SER A 85 -2.96 -1.10 -1.13
CA SER A 85 -2.72 0.17 -0.46
C SER A 85 -2.97 -0.05 1.02
N ARG A 86 -1.97 0.19 1.84
CA ARG A 86 -2.07 0.09 3.29
C ARG A 86 -2.30 1.47 3.88
N LEU A 87 -3.27 1.60 4.77
CA LEU A 87 -3.41 2.80 5.59
C LEU A 87 -2.44 2.72 6.77
N ILE A 88 -1.63 3.75 6.95
CA ILE A 88 -0.73 3.89 8.09
C ILE A 88 -1.01 5.22 8.81
N PRO A 89 -0.77 5.30 10.12
CA PRO A 89 -1.01 6.53 10.89
C PRO A 89 0.01 7.61 10.54
N LEU A 90 -0.46 8.85 10.40
CA LEU A 90 0.36 10.04 10.34
C LEU A 90 0.62 10.53 11.76
N LEU A 91 1.88 10.50 12.17
CA LEU A 91 2.33 10.99 13.47
C LEU A 91 3.04 12.33 13.30
N ASP A 92 2.96 13.18 14.32
CA ASP A 92 3.84 14.33 14.46
C ASP A 92 5.19 13.95 15.11
N TYR A 93 6.12 14.92 15.20
CA TYR A 93 7.46 14.70 15.74
C TYR A 93 7.48 14.32 17.23
N ARG A 94 6.44 14.64 18.01
CA ARG A 94 6.34 14.30 19.43
C ARG A 94 5.75 12.90 19.58
N GLN A 95 4.70 12.60 18.85
CA GLN A 95 4.09 11.27 18.79
C GLN A 95 5.06 10.23 18.26
N ALA A 96 5.92 10.59 17.30
CA ALA A 96 6.94 9.70 16.77
C ALA A 96 7.96 9.25 17.83
N CYS A 97 8.18 10.01 18.92
CA CYS A 97 9.03 9.59 20.04
C CYS A 97 8.50 8.33 20.76
N GLU A 98 7.20 8.06 20.65
CA GLU A 98 6.51 6.90 21.21
C GLU A 98 5.69 6.20 20.11
N ALA A 99 6.24 6.13 18.89
CA ALA A 99 5.54 5.69 17.69
C ALA A 99 4.80 4.36 17.88
N ARG A 100 5.44 3.38 18.53
CA ARG A 100 4.86 2.05 18.77
C ARG A 100 3.57 2.09 19.60
N LEU A 101 3.52 2.94 20.63
CA LEU A 101 2.32 3.11 21.45
C LEU A 101 1.19 3.72 20.64
N HIS A 102 1.48 4.78 19.88
CA HIS A 102 0.48 5.45 19.04
C HIS A 102 -0.03 4.56 17.91
N VAL A 103 0.85 3.84 17.21
CA VAL A 103 0.48 2.92 16.13
C VAL A 103 -0.40 1.80 16.67
N ASN A 104 -0.04 1.18 17.80
CA ASN A 104 -0.85 0.12 18.40
C ASN A 104 -2.20 0.64 18.90
N ALA A 105 -2.24 1.81 19.53
CA ALA A 105 -3.48 2.43 19.99
C ALA A 105 -4.46 2.68 18.83
N ILE A 106 -3.98 3.23 17.71
CA ILE A 106 -4.78 3.49 16.51
C ILE A 106 -5.28 2.17 15.88
N ARG A 107 -4.42 1.14 15.86
CA ARG A 107 -4.79 -0.18 15.29
C ARG A 107 -5.84 -0.91 16.13
N GLU A 108 -5.70 -0.90 17.46
CA GLU A 108 -6.57 -1.67 18.37
C GLU A 108 -7.89 -0.97 18.67
N HIS A 109 -7.88 0.36 18.83
CA HIS A 109 -9.04 1.12 19.28
C HIS A 109 -9.75 1.86 18.13
N GLY A 110 -9.20 1.82 16.90
CA GLY A 110 -9.83 2.36 15.70
C GLY A 110 -10.07 3.87 15.70
N ILE A 111 -9.59 4.60 16.72
CA ILE A 111 -9.88 6.02 16.93
C ILE A 111 -8.64 6.71 17.49
N CYS A 112 -8.11 7.65 16.71
CA CYS A 112 -7.72 8.96 17.23
C CYS A 112 -8.52 9.97 16.41
N ILE A 113 -9.31 10.81 17.08
CA ILE A 113 -10.26 11.75 16.46
C ILE A 113 -9.54 12.77 15.55
N ASP A 114 -8.22 12.92 15.70
CA ASP A 114 -7.36 13.81 14.90
C ASP A 114 -6.15 13.12 14.23
N ALA A 115 -6.03 11.78 14.27
CA ALA A 115 -4.91 11.11 13.60
C ALA A 115 -5.20 10.96 12.11
N GLY A 116 -4.52 11.75 11.28
CA GLY A 116 -4.54 11.56 9.84
C GLY A 116 -4.06 10.15 9.49
N LEU A 117 -4.72 9.51 8.52
CA LEU A 117 -4.23 8.25 7.93
C LEU A 117 -3.73 8.55 6.51
N ILE A 118 -2.62 7.92 6.13
CA ILE A 118 -2.06 8.05 4.78
C ILE A 118 -2.13 6.69 4.10
N SER A 119 -2.61 6.71 2.87
CA SER A 119 -2.61 5.55 1.98
C SER A 119 -1.24 5.41 1.33
N VAL A 120 -0.58 4.29 1.62
CA VAL A 120 0.72 3.95 1.06
C VAL A 120 0.55 2.75 0.13
N SER A 121 0.98 2.90 -1.12
CA SER A 121 1.01 1.80 -2.06
C SER A 121 2.11 0.83 -1.68
N THR A 122 1.77 -0.41 -1.31
CA THR A 122 2.75 -1.46 -1.02
C THR A 122 3.21 -2.19 -2.29
N ALA A 123 2.70 -1.81 -3.47
CA ALA A 123 2.99 -2.48 -4.74
C ALA A 123 4.48 -2.46 -5.14
N LEU A 124 5.27 -1.52 -4.61
CA LEU A 124 6.70 -1.34 -4.92
C LEU A 124 7.59 -1.37 -3.67
N LEU A 125 7.02 -1.65 -2.49
CA LEU A 125 7.75 -1.63 -1.23
C LEU A 125 8.03 -3.08 -0.79
N PRO A 126 9.19 -3.38 -0.19
CA PRO A 126 9.30 -4.57 0.64
C PRO A 126 8.20 -4.51 1.70
N GLU A 127 7.65 -5.65 2.08
CA GLU A 127 6.54 -5.77 3.04
C GLU A 127 6.68 -4.76 4.18
N LEU A 128 5.80 -3.74 4.23
CA LEU A 128 5.78 -2.80 5.35
C LEU A 128 5.28 -3.55 6.57
N SER A 129 6.01 -3.41 7.68
CA SER A 129 5.59 -3.99 8.95
C SER A 129 4.31 -3.35 9.48
N ASP A 130 3.69 -4.04 10.45
CA ASP A 130 2.50 -3.53 11.13
C ASP A 130 2.76 -2.36 12.10
N GLU A 131 4.04 -2.01 12.29
CA GLU A 131 4.49 -0.91 13.12
C GLU A 131 4.82 0.34 12.28
N ALA A 132 4.64 0.28 10.96
CA ALA A 132 4.93 1.39 10.06
C ALA A 132 4.00 2.60 10.29
N PHE A 133 4.56 3.79 10.15
CA PHE A 133 3.85 5.07 10.30
C PHE A 133 4.39 6.11 9.32
N ALA A 134 3.63 7.19 9.12
CA ALA A 134 4.02 8.33 8.32
C ALA A 134 4.41 9.52 9.22
N LEU A 135 5.36 10.34 8.77
CA LEU A 135 5.78 11.58 9.43
C LEU A 135 5.85 12.69 8.39
N LYS A 136 5.19 13.82 8.63
CA LYS A 136 5.28 14.99 7.75
C LYS A 136 6.51 15.83 8.11
N MET A 137 7.34 16.13 7.12
CA MET A 137 8.52 16.97 7.31
C MET A 137 8.12 18.43 7.60
N THR A 138 8.62 19.04 8.67
CA THR A 138 8.28 20.43 9.08
C THR A 138 9.44 21.41 9.04
N ASN A 139 10.68 20.95 8.82
CA ASN A 139 11.87 21.80 8.80
C ASN A 139 12.78 21.48 7.61
N GLU A 140 13.87 22.23 7.50
CA GLU A 140 14.76 22.22 6.33
C GLU A 140 16.02 21.37 6.53
N SER A 141 16.14 20.60 7.61
CA SER A 141 17.41 19.90 7.97
C SER A 141 17.88 18.89 6.93
N MET A 142 16.96 18.40 6.10
CA MET A 142 17.22 17.38 5.08
C MET A 142 17.05 17.89 3.65
N MET A 143 16.98 19.21 3.46
CA MET A 143 16.98 19.81 2.13
C MET A 143 18.36 19.62 1.45
N PRO A 144 18.40 19.47 0.11
CA PRO A 144 17.28 19.61 -0.84
C PRO A 144 16.43 18.33 -1.05
N GLU A 145 16.88 17.19 -0.53
CA GLU A 145 16.31 15.88 -0.91
C GLU A 145 15.01 15.56 -0.21
N ILE A 146 14.89 15.90 1.07
CA ILE A 146 13.64 15.88 1.82
C ILE A 146 13.26 17.32 2.14
N ARG A 147 12.11 17.75 1.63
CA ARG A 147 11.63 19.12 1.73
C ARG A 147 10.54 19.23 2.78
N VAL A 148 10.33 20.46 3.26
CA VAL A 148 9.17 20.78 4.10
C VAL A 148 7.88 20.35 3.37
N ASN A 149 6.97 19.73 4.11
CA ASN A 149 5.72 19.11 3.64
C ASN A 149 5.84 17.76 2.93
N ASP A 150 7.03 17.23 2.66
CA ASP A 150 7.17 15.83 2.26
C ASP A 150 6.60 14.92 3.35
N VAL A 151 5.98 13.82 2.95
CA VAL A 151 5.51 12.77 3.86
C VAL A 151 6.47 11.61 3.78
N LEU A 152 7.12 11.31 4.89
CA LEU A 152 8.03 10.18 5.01
C LEU A 152 7.26 8.98 5.53
N VAL A 153 7.47 7.82 4.94
CA VAL A 153 6.97 6.53 5.42
C VAL A 153 8.10 5.85 6.18
N ILE A 154 7.87 5.54 7.45
CA ILE A 154 8.87 5.00 8.37
C ILE A 154 8.47 3.60 8.77
N ASP A 155 9.45 2.70 8.76
CA ASP A 155 9.28 1.34 9.23
C ASP A 155 10.28 1.02 10.36
N PRO A 156 9.79 0.83 11.61
CA PRO A 156 10.61 0.45 12.76
C PRO A 156 11.22 -0.95 12.67
N ALA A 157 10.61 -1.87 11.91
CA ALA A 157 11.01 -3.28 11.92
C ALA A 157 12.34 -3.55 11.22
N PHE A 158 12.85 -2.59 10.46
CA PHE A 158 14.07 -2.74 9.66
C PHE A 158 15.20 -1.88 10.16
N SER A 159 16.34 -2.50 10.43
CA SER A 159 17.56 -1.79 10.78
C SER A 159 18.10 -0.97 9.60
N PRO A 160 18.62 0.25 9.83
CA PRO A 160 19.13 1.10 8.77
C PRO A 160 20.44 0.59 8.19
N LYS A 161 20.60 0.77 6.88
CA LYS A 161 21.86 0.56 6.16
C LYS A 161 22.58 1.89 5.97
N PRO A 162 23.90 1.90 5.78
CA PRO A 162 24.63 3.12 5.45
C PRO A 162 23.98 3.87 4.27
N GLY A 163 23.70 5.16 4.45
CA GLY A 163 23.03 6.01 3.49
C GLY A 163 21.51 6.09 3.62
N ASP A 164 20.87 5.18 4.38
CA ASP A 164 19.43 5.23 4.64
C ASP A 164 19.08 6.46 5.48
N TYR A 165 17.88 7.02 5.26
CA TYR A 165 17.33 8.04 6.14
C TYR A 165 16.61 7.40 7.32
N VAL A 166 16.77 7.99 8.50
CA VAL A 166 16.24 7.47 9.76
C VAL A 166 15.54 8.56 10.54
N VAL A 167 14.53 8.16 11.30
CA VAL A 167 13.93 8.97 12.36
C VAL A 167 14.54 8.54 13.67
N VAL A 168 15.04 9.52 14.43
CA VAL A 168 15.70 9.26 15.71
C VAL A 168 15.13 10.14 16.80
N LYS A 169 15.23 9.66 18.04
CA LYS A 169 14.95 10.40 19.27
C LYS A 169 16.27 10.60 20.01
N LEU A 170 16.48 11.81 20.49
CA LEU A 170 17.60 12.13 21.38
C LEU A 170 17.06 12.21 22.80
N ALA A 171 17.75 11.61 23.78
CA ALA A 171 17.24 11.55 25.16
C ALA A 171 16.84 12.92 25.74
N ASN A 172 17.57 13.98 25.38
CA ASN A 172 17.33 15.34 25.87
C ASN A 172 16.39 16.17 24.97
N LYS A 173 15.72 15.56 23.99
CA LYS A 173 14.81 16.24 23.06
C LYS A 173 13.44 15.57 23.03
N LEU A 174 12.40 16.39 23.17
CA LEU A 174 11.00 15.95 23.16
C LEU A 174 10.42 15.73 21.76
N GLU A 175 11.24 15.85 20.73
CA GLU A 175 10.86 15.75 19.32
C GLU A 175 11.90 14.93 18.58
N THR A 176 11.42 14.12 17.64
CA THR A 176 12.28 13.36 16.75
C THR A 176 13.00 14.27 15.75
N ILE A 177 14.06 13.75 15.14
CA ILE A 177 14.72 14.39 14.00
C ILE A 177 14.91 13.36 12.88
N VAL A 178 14.96 13.86 11.65
CA VAL A 178 15.25 13.06 10.46
C VAL A 178 16.69 13.33 10.07
N CYS A 179 17.48 12.26 9.92
CA CYS A 179 18.89 12.32 9.54
C CYS A 179 19.24 11.20 8.58
N GLN A 180 20.38 11.30 7.90
CA GLN A 180 20.98 10.21 7.16
C GLN A 180 21.90 9.38 8.07
N TYR A 181 21.77 8.06 8.02
CA TYR A 181 22.59 7.13 8.79
C TYR A 181 23.94 6.89 8.10
N LYS A 182 25.03 7.27 8.76
CA LYS A 182 26.41 7.09 8.26
C LYS A 182 27.20 6.21 9.21
N LYS A 183 27.55 5.01 8.77
CA LYS A 183 28.41 4.10 9.52
C LYS A 183 29.87 4.58 9.45
N LEU A 184 30.56 4.66 10.59
CA LEU A 184 31.92 5.20 10.67
C LEU A 184 33.02 4.14 10.59
N SER A 185 32.69 2.88 10.92
CA SER A 185 33.64 1.78 10.98
C SER A 185 33.01 0.50 10.46
N TYR A 186 33.81 -0.41 9.90
CA TYR A 186 33.33 -1.73 9.48
C TYR A 186 33.20 -2.71 10.65
N THR A 187 34.01 -2.54 11.69
CA THR A 187 34.18 -3.49 12.80
C THR A 187 33.52 -3.03 14.09
N SER A 188 33.32 -1.73 14.28
CA SER A 188 32.60 -1.17 15.44
C SER A 188 31.16 -0.81 15.05
N HIS A 189 30.34 -0.57 16.08
CA HIS A 189 28.97 -0.08 15.93
C HIS A 189 28.89 1.45 15.82
N GLU A 190 30.01 2.14 15.66
CA GLU A 190 30.04 3.60 15.61
C GLU A 190 29.34 4.12 14.35
N PHE A 191 28.45 5.08 14.57
CA PHE A 191 27.72 5.77 13.52
C PHE A 191 27.63 7.27 13.79
N GLU A 192 27.34 8.01 12.73
CA GLU A 192 27.05 9.44 12.72
C GLU A 192 25.70 9.63 12.02
N LEU A 193 24.92 10.58 12.53
CA LEU A 193 23.69 11.03 11.92
C LEU A 193 23.94 12.36 11.23
N VAL A 194 23.78 12.37 9.92
CA VAL A 194 24.14 13.50 9.07
C VAL A 194 22.89 14.23 8.62
N THR A 195 22.86 15.55 8.77
CA THR A 195 21.87 16.42 8.12
C THR A 195 22.36 16.78 6.72
N LEU A 196 21.45 16.86 5.74
CA LEU A 196 21.84 17.22 4.37
C LEU A 196 21.94 18.74 4.16
N ASN A 197 21.37 19.51 5.07
CA ASN A 197 21.48 20.97 5.07
C ASN A 197 22.62 21.39 6.00
N ASP A 198 23.65 22.03 5.43
CA ASP A 198 24.85 22.48 6.14
C ASP A 198 24.56 23.50 7.26
N ASN A 199 23.38 24.14 7.26
CA ASN A 199 22.96 25.04 8.33
C ASN A 199 22.48 24.29 9.59
N TRP A 200 22.44 22.95 9.55
CA TRP A 200 22.00 22.10 10.65
C TRP A 200 23.15 21.21 11.13
N PRO A 201 23.20 20.90 12.45
CA PRO A 201 24.29 20.11 13.00
C PRO A 201 24.09 18.61 12.77
N ASN A 202 25.20 17.92 12.49
CA ASN A 202 25.27 16.46 12.57
C ASN A 202 25.27 16.02 14.04
N VAL A 203 24.80 14.80 14.29
CA VAL A 203 24.73 14.20 15.62
C VAL A 203 25.59 12.94 15.66
N LYS A 204 26.36 12.78 16.74
CA LYS A 204 27.13 11.56 17.04
C LYS A 204 26.78 11.09 18.44
N GLU A 205 26.80 9.78 18.63
CA GLU A 205 26.65 9.20 19.96
C GLU A 205 27.85 9.61 20.83
N THR A 206 27.57 10.14 22.01
CA THR A 206 28.56 10.54 23.01
C THR A 206 28.03 10.20 24.40
N GLU A 207 28.86 10.20 25.44
CA GLU A 207 28.42 9.93 26.82
C GLU A 207 27.28 10.85 27.30
N SER A 208 27.13 12.02 26.69
CA SER A 208 26.09 13.01 27.02
C SER A 208 24.86 12.98 26.10
N VAL A 209 24.92 12.23 25.00
CA VAL A 209 23.89 12.19 23.96
C VAL A 209 23.57 10.75 23.62
N GLU A 210 22.51 10.24 24.25
CA GLU A 210 21.92 8.95 23.92
C GLU A 210 20.96 9.09 22.73
N ILE A 211 21.08 8.17 21.77
CA ILE A 211 20.38 8.18 20.49
C ILE A 211 19.56 6.90 20.36
N GLU A 212 18.27 7.05 20.15
CA GLU A 212 17.36 5.95 19.83
C GLU A 212 16.92 6.06 18.36
N ILE A 213 17.18 5.02 17.57
CA ILE A 213 16.67 4.94 16.20
C ILE A 213 15.25 4.37 16.24
N ILE A 214 14.27 5.19 15.89
CA ILE A 214 12.85 4.80 15.92
C ILE A 214 12.51 3.96 14.70
N GLY A 215 13.07 4.29 13.55
CA GLY A 215 12.84 3.54 12.33
C GLY A 215 13.51 4.13 11.11
N ARG A 216 13.51 3.33 10.05
CA ARG A 216 14.07 3.72 8.75
C ARG A 216 12.99 4.31 7.86
N VAL A 217 13.32 5.35 7.11
CA VAL A 217 12.47 5.87 6.04
C VAL A 217 12.49 4.89 4.86
N SER A 218 11.34 4.27 4.59
CA SER A 218 11.13 3.35 3.47
C SER A 218 10.68 4.07 2.19
N GLN A 219 10.04 5.23 2.32
CA GLN A 219 9.56 6.02 1.17
C GLN A 219 9.47 7.51 1.51
N ASN A 220 9.72 8.37 0.52
CA ASN A 220 9.36 9.79 0.55
C ASN A 220 8.21 10.04 -0.45
N ILE A 221 7.09 10.57 0.03
CA ILE A 221 5.93 10.96 -0.75
C ILE A 221 5.93 12.50 -0.84
N ARG A 222 6.17 13.02 -2.04
CA ARG A 222 6.10 14.45 -2.34
C ARG A 222 4.73 14.80 -2.93
N LEU A 223 3.99 15.65 -2.23
CA LEU A 223 2.76 16.24 -2.73
C LEU A 223 3.12 17.45 -3.60
N TYR A 224 2.80 17.38 -4.89
CA TYR A 224 3.00 18.47 -5.86
C TYR A 224 1.81 19.43 -5.87
#